data_AF-A0AAX2CKN0-F1
#
_entry.id   AF-A0AAX2CKN0-F1
#
_cell.length_a   1.000
_cell.length_b   1.000
_cell.length_c   1.000
_cell.angle_alpha   90.00
_cell.angle_beta   90.00
_cell.angle_gamma   90.00
#
_symmetry.space_group_name_H-M   'P 1'
#
loop_
_entity.id
_entity.type
_entity.pdbx_description
1 polymer ?
#
loop_
_entity_poly.entity_id
_entity_poly.type
_entity_poly.pdbx_seq_one_letter_code
_entity_poly.pdbx_strand_id
1 'polypeptide(L)'
;MISTLFLEDIKPSCIIQITDIETNEVYIGRFAKFAENTLYVDDVYYNGKIRGTHFFYNGPYHIVFPTNEQIFEYGKAFGISQQSGGKTE
;
A
#
# COMPACT_ATOMS: atom_id res chain seq x y z
N MET A 1 7.83 -21.36 -7.33
CA MET A 1 8.94 -20.61 -6.70
C MET A 1 8.30 -19.55 -5.83
N ILE A 2 8.43 -19.65 -4.50
CA ILE A 2 7.99 -18.59 -3.59
C ILE A 2 9.22 -17.71 -3.40
N SER A 3 9.24 -16.56 -4.08
CA SER A 3 10.30 -15.57 -3.89
C SER A 3 9.97 -14.80 -2.62
N THR A 4 10.67 -15.09 -1.53
CA THR A 4 10.63 -14.25 -0.33
C THR A 4 11.31 -12.93 -0.68
N LEU A 5 10.51 -11.89 -0.95
CA LEU A 5 11.02 -10.52 -1.04
C LEU A 5 11.29 -10.03 0.38
N PHE A 6 12.53 -9.63 0.64
CA PHE A 6 12.84 -8.90 1.86
C PHE A 6 12.34 -7.46 1.72
N LEU A 7 11.78 -6.91 2.79
CA LEU A 7 11.29 -5.52 2.84
C LEU A 7 12.36 -4.50 2.43
N GLU A 8 13.64 -4.84 2.62
CA GLU A 8 14.80 -4.03 2.25
C GLU A 8 14.97 -3.88 0.73
N ASP A 9 14.39 -4.79 -0.06
CA ASP A 9 14.43 -4.77 -1.53
C ASP A 9 13.24 -4.01 -2.15
N ILE A 10 12.27 -3.59 -1.33
CA ILE A 10 11.11 -2.84 -1.81
C ILE A 10 11.55 -1.41 -2.10
N LYS A 11 11.32 -0.95 -3.33
CA LYS A 11 11.62 0.43 -3.70
C LYS A 11 10.68 1.39 -2.96
N PRO A 12 11.19 2.51 -2.41
CA PRO A 12 10.36 3.59 -1.92
C PRO A 12 9.32 4.02 -2.96
N SER A 13 8.17 4.46 -2.48
CA SER A 13 6.98 4.84 -3.25
C SER A 13 6.24 3.70 -3.96
N CYS A 14 6.67 2.44 -3.83
CA CYS A 14 5.87 1.31 -4.27
C CYS A 14 4.55 1.23 -3.48
N ILE A 15 3.45 0.95 -4.17
CA ILE A 15 2.17 0.67 -3.51
C ILE A 15 2.27 -0.74 -2.90
N ILE A 16 1.99 -0.83 -1.61
CA ILE A 16 1.98 -2.08 -0.84
C ILE A 16 0.63 -2.26 -0.18
N GLN A 17 0.20 -3.51 -0.06
CA GLN A 17 -0.91 -3.89 0.80
C GLN A 17 -0.33 -4.46 2.09
N ILE A 18 -0.86 -3.99 3.22
CA ILE A 18 -0.55 -4.51 4.55
C ILE A 18 -1.83 -5.15 5.10
N THR A 19 -1.75 -6.42 5.45
CA THR A 19 -2.80 -7.11 6.20
C THR A 19 -2.32 -7.27 7.64
N ASP A 20 -3.04 -6.67 8.57
CA ASP A 20 -2.87 -6.93 10.00
C ASP A 20 -3.51 -8.29 10.32
N ILE A 21 -2.69 -9.24 10.77
CA ILE A 21 -3.13 -10.61 11.02
C ILE A 21 -4.05 -10.68 12.25
N GLU A 22 -3.88 -9.80 13.23
CA GLU A 22 -4.68 -9.83 14.47
C GLU A 22 -6.09 -9.29 14.23
N THR A 23 -6.20 -8.19 13.47
CA THR A 23 -7.47 -7.52 13.20
C THR A 23 -8.13 -7.96 11.88
N ASN A 24 -7.38 -8.67 11.03
CA ASN A 24 -7.73 -9.00 9.65
C ASN A 24 -8.05 -7.74 8.80
N GLU A 25 -7.50 -6.59 9.20
CA GLU A 25 -7.68 -5.33 8.50
C GLU A 25 -6.69 -5.20 7.35
N VAL A 26 -7.15 -4.64 6.23
CA VAL A 26 -6.35 -4.46 5.03
C VAL A 26 -6.13 -2.99 4.75
N TYR A 27 -4.87 -2.60 4.73
CA TYR A 27 -4.39 -1.25 4.44
C TYR A 27 -3.69 -1.27 3.08
N ILE A 28 -3.84 -0.19 2.32
CA ILE A 28 -3.06 0.03 1.10
C ILE A 28 -2.39 1.39 1.23
N GLY A 29 -1.10 1.46 0.94
CA GLY A 29 -0.35 2.71 1.01
C GLY A 29 0.93 2.66 0.21
N ARG A 30 1.70 3.75 0.26
CA ARG A 30 3.01 3.84 -0.37
C ARG A 30 4.09 3.48 0.63
N PHE A 31 4.86 2.45 0.33
CA PHE A 31 6.04 2.10 1.10
C PHE A 31 7.02 3.27 1.13
N ALA A 32 7.37 3.74 2.32
CA ALA A 32 8.40 4.78 2.47
C ALA A 32 9.74 4.14 2.83
N LYS A 33 9.79 3.38 3.92
CA LYS A 33 10.97 2.65 4.39
C LYS A 33 10.58 1.60 5.44
N PHE A 34 11.49 0.67 5.71
CA PHE A 34 11.44 -0.21 6.89
C PHE A 34 12.69 0.06 7.73
N ALA A 35 12.51 0.40 9.00
CA ALA A 35 13.62 0.67 9.93
C ALA A 35 13.20 0.36 11.36
N GLU A 36 14.11 -0.21 12.16
CA GLU A 36 13.89 -0.45 13.59
C GLU A 36 12.56 -1.20 13.87
N ASN A 37 12.28 -2.25 13.10
CA ASN A 37 11.03 -3.05 13.16
C ASN A 37 9.74 -2.24 12.95
N THR A 38 9.86 -1.07 12.32
CA THR A 38 8.74 -0.19 11.97
C THR A 38 8.65 -0.07 10.46
N LEU A 39 7.46 -0.36 9.94
CA LEU A 39 7.12 -0.09 8.55
C LEU A 39 6.48 1.30 8.43
N TYR A 40 7.13 2.16 7.66
CA TYR A 40 6.69 3.52 7.38
C TYR A 40 5.91 3.50 6.06
N VAL A 41 4.65 3.93 6.12
CA VAL A 41 3.76 3.93 4.96
C VAL A 41 3.09 5.28 4.84
N ASP A 42 3.28 5.92 3.69
CA ASP A 42 2.64 7.18 3.36
C ASP A 42 1.33 6.96 2.62
N ASP A 43 0.48 7.99 2.61
CA ASP A 43 -0.77 7.99 1.86
C ASP A 43 -1.61 6.73 2.10
N VAL A 44 -1.83 6.34 3.36
CA VAL A 44 -2.57 5.11 3.71
C VAL A 44 -4.06 5.28 3.44
N TYR A 45 -4.62 4.29 2.77
CA TYR A 45 -6.05 4.12 2.49
C TYR A 45 -6.54 2.83 3.14
N TYR A 46 -7.64 2.94 3.88
CA TYR A 46 -8.28 1.83 4.58
C TYR A 46 -9.78 2.12 4.69
N ASN A 47 -10.60 1.11 4.34
CA ASN A 47 -12.06 1.13 4.51
C ASN A 47 -12.72 2.42 3.96
N GLY A 48 -12.40 2.78 2.71
CA GLY A 48 -12.98 3.96 2.06
C GLY A 48 -12.42 5.31 2.53
N LYS A 49 -11.42 5.33 3.42
CA LYS A 49 -10.92 6.57 4.04
C LYS A 49 -9.40 6.70 3.90
N ILE A 50 -8.96 7.94 3.68
CA ILE A 50 -7.54 8.32 3.70
C ILE A 50 -7.13 8.61 5.15
N ARG A 51 -6.00 8.03 5.56
CA ARG A 51 -5.41 8.15 6.91
C ARG A 51 -4.13 9.00 6.91
N GLY A 52 -3.51 9.24 5.76
CA GLY A 52 -2.21 9.93 5.66
C GLY A 52 -1.05 8.99 5.98
N THR A 53 0.01 9.49 6.61
CA THR A 53 1.14 8.65 7.03
C THR A 53 0.79 7.77 8.23
N HIS A 54 1.12 6.48 8.16
CA HIS A 54 0.94 5.53 9.25
C HIS A 54 2.24 4.74 9.52
N PHE A 55 2.42 4.36 10.78
CA PHE A 55 3.56 3.59 11.25
C PHE A 55 3.07 2.26 11.79
N PHE A 56 3.45 1.16 11.14
CA PHE A 56 3.10 -0.18 11.57
C PHE A 56 4.27 -0.74 12.38
N TYR A 57 4.09 -0.84 13.70
CA TYR A 57 5.13 -1.21 14.65
C TYR A 57 4.87 -2.59 15.24
N ASN A 58 5.86 -3.49 15.12
CA ASN A 58 5.97 -4.72 15.92
C ASN A 58 4.74 -5.66 15.91
N GLY A 59 3.90 -5.57 14.87
CA GLY A 59 2.74 -6.44 14.68
C GLY A 59 3.02 -7.55 13.67
N PRO A 60 2.29 -8.68 13.74
CA PRO A 60 2.33 -9.70 12.71
C PRO A 60 1.60 -9.15 11.47
N TYR A 61 2.35 -8.49 10.59
CA TYR A 61 1.83 -7.96 9.33
C TYR A 61 2.20 -8.88 8.18
N HIS A 62 1.23 -9.14 7.31
CA HIS A 62 1.48 -9.75 6.01
C HIS A 62 1.50 -8.66 4.94
N ILE A 63 2.62 -8.51 4.25
CA ILE A 63 2.84 -7.45 3.27
C ILE A 63 2.99 -8.06 1.89
N VAL A 64 2.24 -7.56 0.92
CA VAL A 64 2.27 -8.02 -0.47
C VAL A 64 2.19 -6.86 -1.44
N PHE A 65 2.55 -7.12 -2.70
CA PHE A 65 2.20 -6.23 -3.79
C PHE A 65 0.71 -6.40 -4.14
N PRO A 66 -0.09 -5.32 -4.10
CA PRO A 66 -1.51 -5.38 -4.37
C PRO A 66 -1.82 -5.72 -5.83
N THR A 67 -3.05 -6.19 -6.09
CA THR A 67 -3.55 -6.38 -7.46
C THR A 67 -3.79 -5.05 -8.15
N ASN A 68 -3.97 -5.09 -9.48
CA ASN A 68 -4.32 -3.90 -10.26
C ASN A 68 -5.64 -3.26 -9.80
N GLU A 69 -6.65 -4.05 -9.38
CA GLU A 69 -7.90 -3.48 -8.87
C GLU A 69 -7.68 -2.69 -7.58
N GLN A 70 -6.89 -3.24 -6.66
CA GLN A 70 -6.56 -2.60 -5.39
C GLN A 70 -5.76 -1.32 -5.59
N ILE A 71 -4.80 -1.32 -6.53
CA ILE A 71 -4.06 -0.12 -6.95
C ILE A 71 -5.01 0.91 -7.56
N PHE A 72 -6.00 0.49 -8.34
CA PHE A 72 -6.97 1.39 -8.96
C PHE A 72 -7.90 2.03 -7.91
N GLU A 73 -8.40 1.27 -6.94
CA GLU A 73 -9.20 1.81 -5.82
C GLU A 73 -8.40 2.80 -4.99
N TYR A 74 -7.14 2.46 -4.69
CA TYR A 74 -6.20 3.37 -4.06
C TYR A 74 -6.02 4.67 -4.87
N GLY A 75 -5.78 4.55 -6.18
CA GLY A 75 -5.62 5.68 -7.08
C GLY A 75 -6.86 6.59 -7.13
N LYS A 76 -8.07 6.01 -7.12
CA LYS A 76 -9.33 6.76 -7.00
C LYS A 76 -9.39 7.59 -5.71
N ALA A 77 -9.00 7.01 -4.58
CA ALA A 77 -9.03 7.70 -3.30
C ALA A 77 -8.11 8.95 -3.31
N PHE A 78 -6.91 8.84 -3.87
CA PHE A 78 -5.92 9.91 -3.90
C PHE A 78 -6.01 10.84 -5.12
N GLY A 79 -7.10 10.77 -5.89
CA GLY A 79 -7.26 11.62 -7.06
C GLY A 79 -6.20 11.41 -8.13
N ILE A 80 -5.57 10.22 -8.15
CA ILE A 80 -4.88 9.71 -9.35
C ILE A 80 -5.99 9.28 -10.30
N SER A 81 -6.80 10.25 -10.73
CA SER A 81 -7.58 10.10 -11.92
C SER A 81 -6.59 9.74 -13.01
N GLN A 82 -6.80 8.58 -13.64
CA GLN A 82 -6.34 8.42 -14.99
C GLN A 82 -6.78 9.69 -15.74
N GLN A 83 -5.84 10.55 -16.10
CA GLN A 83 -5.93 11.25 -17.37
C GLN A 83 -5.93 10.16 -18.45
N SER A 84 -7.05 9.46 -18.59
CA SER A 84 -7.48 8.86 -19.83
C SER A 84 -8.40 9.88 -20.50
N GLY A 85 -7.84 11.05 -20.81
CA GLY A 85 -8.35 11.90 -21.88
C GLY A 85 -7.32 11.86 -23.00
N GLY A 86 -7.62 11.43 -24.22
CA GLY A 86 -8.85 10.86 -24.74
C GLY A 86 -8.60 10.35 -26.16
N LYS A 87 -9.41 9.39 -26.58
CA LYS A 87 -9.93 9.34 -27.94
C LYS A 87 -11.37 8.85 -27.86
N THR A 88 -12.25 9.83 -27.71
CA THR A 88 -13.59 9.73 -28.27
C THR A 88 -13.49 10.43 -29.61
N GLU A 89 -14.00 9.74 -30.64
CA GLU A 89 -14.04 10.09 -32.08
C GLU A 89 -12.78 9.75 -32.90
#